data_AF-A0A9D9L4B8-F1
#
_entry.id   AF-A0A9D9L4B8-F1
#
_cell.length_a   1.000
_cell.length_b   1.000
_cell.length_c   1.000
_cell.angle_alpha   90.00
_cell.angle_beta   90.00
_cell.angle_gamma   90.00
#
_symmetry.space_group_name_H-M   'P 1'
#
loop_
_entity.id
_entity.type
_entity.pdbx_description
1 polymer ?
#
loop_
_entity_poly.entity_id
_entity_poly.type
_entity_poly.pdbx_seq_one_letter_code
_entity_poly.pdbx_strand_id
1 'polypeptide(L)'
;MNELCMIIKEMAKPNFLNIRTSIQTYDRDAICCGAPCWRWAYHALHSADKWFINPCLYDEPPFHEEGLDNPDKPASVTLSDEQLLDYLDSVEKKTYAYLDSLTDEMLYECPENCEHT
;
A
#
# COMPACT_ATOMS: atom_id res chain seq x y z
N MET A 1 21.73 -1.22 -14.92
CA MET A 1 21.24 0.15 -15.18
C MET A 1 20.08 0.44 -14.20
N ASN A 2 19.59 1.65 -13.98
CA ASN A 2 18.41 1.86 -13.09
C ASN A 2 17.40 2.90 -13.60
N GLU A 3 17.41 3.21 -14.89
CA GLU A 3 16.56 4.24 -15.47
C GLU A 3 15.07 3.87 -15.39
N LEU A 4 14.72 2.61 -15.67
CA LEU A 4 13.34 2.12 -15.59
C LEU A 4 12.86 2.11 -14.14
N CYS A 5 13.70 1.63 -13.21
CA CYS A 5 13.41 1.68 -11.77
C CYS A 5 13.13 3.12 -11.30
N MET A 6 13.92 4.09 -11.76
CA MET A 6 13.71 5.50 -11.44
C MET A 6 12.41 6.05 -12.04
N ILE A 7 12.05 5.68 -13.27
CA ILE A 7 10.76 6.06 -13.87
C ILE A 7 9.59 5.49 -13.05
N ILE A 8 9.65 4.21 -12.65
CA ILE A 8 8.64 3.59 -11.80
C ILE A 8 8.52 4.34 -10.47
N LYS A 9 9.66 4.69 -9.85
CA LYS A 9 9.68 5.47 -8.61
C LYS A 9 9.06 6.85 -8.76
N GLU A 10 9.38 7.58 -9.84
CA GLU A 10 8.76 8.88 -10.12
C GLU A 10 7.24 8.77 -10.34
N MET A 11 6.77 7.66 -10.94
CA MET A 11 5.33 7.40 -11.11
C MET A 11 4.64 6.92 -9.82
N ALA A 12 5.37 6.33 -8.88
CA ALA A 12 4.83 5.94 -7.57
C ALA A 12 4.63 7.14 -6.63
N LYS A 13 5.45 8.20 -6.74
CA LYS A 13 5.32 9.45 -5.96
C LYS A 13 3.92 10.08 -5.98
N PRO A 14 3.32 10.39 -7.15
CA PRO A 14 1.99 10.96 -7.18
C PRO A 14 0.94 10.02 -6.60
N ASN A 15 1.11 8.68 -6.67
CA ASN A 15 0.17 7.74 -6.06
C ASN A 15 0.15 7.88 -4.53
N PHE A 16 1.32 7.89 -3.88
CA PHE A 16 1.42 8.10 -2.43
C PHE A 16 0.92 9.49 -2.02
N LEU A 17 1.23 10.54 -2.79
CA LEU A 17 0.70 11.89 -2.56
C LEU A 17 -0.84 11.93 -2.65
N ASN A 18 -1.42 11.23 -3.63
CA ASN A 18 -2.88 11.18 -3.80
C ASN A 18 -3.56 10.42 -2.65
N ILE A 19 -2.98 9.33 -2.16
CA ILE A 19 -3.48 8.61 -0.98
C ILE A 19 -3.39 9.52 0.26
N ARG A 20 -2.26 10.18 0.48
CA ARG A 20 -2.06 11.15 1.58
C ARG A 20 -3.12 12.24 1.56
N THR A 21 -3.31 12.85 0.40
CA THR A 21 -4.30 13.91 0.20
C THR A 21 -5.71 13.39 0.47
N SER A 22 -6.02 12.17 0.04
CA SER A 22 -7.33 11.55 0.29
C SER A 22 -7.59 11.39 1.78
N ILE A 23 -6.65 10.81 2.53
CA ILE A 23 -6.77 10.63 3.99
C ILE A 23 -6.93 11.99 4.72
N GLN A 24 -6.30 13.05 4.22
CA GLN A 24 -6.37 14.37 4.84
C GLN A 24 -7.64 15.17 4.51
N THR A 25 -8.36 14.81 3.45
CA THR A 25 -9.43 15.66 2.88
C THR A 25 -10.78 14.98 2.68
N TYR A 26 -10.83 13.65 2.72
CA TYR A 26 -12.07 12.90 2.59
C TYR A 26 -13.00 13.05 3.80
N ASP A 27 -14.29 12.76 3.58
CA ASP A 27 -15.18 12.39 4.67
C ASP A 27 -14.97 10.90 4.98
N ARG A 28 -14.20 10.64 6.04
CA ARG A 28 -13.79 9.28 6.45
C ARG A 28 -14.97 8.35 6.78
N ASP A 29 -16.08 8.92 7.25
CA ASP A 29 -17.23 8.15 7.75
C ASP A 29 -18.36 8.07 6.71
N ALA A 30 -18.24 8.83 5.61
CA ALA A 30 -19.13 8.68 4.47
C ALA A 30 -19.13 7.22 3.97
N ILE A 31 -20.32 6.72 3.65
CA ILE A 31 -20.49 5.36 3.16
C ILE A 31 -20.21 5.32 1.66
N CYS A 32 -19.14 4.62 1.29
CA CYS A 32 -18.77 4.31 -0.08
C CYS A 32 -18.90 2.80 -0.29
N CYS A 33 -19.73 2.39 -1.25
CA CYS A 33 -19.96 0.97 -1.57
C CYS A 33 -20.29 0.09 -0.34
N GLY A 34 -21.02 0.62 0.64
CA GLY A 34 -21.44 -0.13 1.83
C GLY A 34 -20.47 -0.12 3.02
N ALA A 35 -19.31 0.53 2.90
CA ALA A 35 -18.34 0.69 3.99
C ALA A 35 -17.93 2.16 4.19
N PRO A 36 -17.52 2.57 5.41
CA PRO A 36 -16.90 3.87 5.63
C PRO A 36 -15.66 4.09 4.74
N CYS A 37 -15.49 5.30 4.20
CA CYS A 37 -14.39 5.64 3.29
C CYS A 37 -12.98 5.27 3.82
N TRP A 38 -12.73 5.37 5.13
CA TRP A 38 -11.43 5.00 5.72
C TRP A 38 -11.05 3.53 5.45
N ARG A 39 -12.04 2.63 5.28
CA ARG A 39 -11.81 1.22 4.93
C ARG A 39 -11.19 1.08 3.54
N TRP A 40 -11.61 1.92 2.60
CA TRP A 40 -11.07 1.94 1.24
C TRP A 40 -9.66 2.56 1.19
N ALA A 41 -9.41 3.57 2.02
CA ALA A 41 -8.07 4.12 2.18
C ALA A 41 -7.09 3.06 2.74
N TYR A 42 -7.51 2.33 3.78
CA TYR A 42 -6.74 1.21 4.31
C TYR A 42 -6.53 0.10 3.28
N HIS A 43 -7.59 -0.33 2.58
CA HIS A 43 -7.52 -1.35 1.53
C HIS A 43 -6.48 -1.04 0.44
N ALA A 44 -6.51 0.19 -0.07
CA ALA A 44 -5.56 0.65 -1.09
C ALA A 44 -4.12 0.64 -0.57
N LEU A 45 -3.91 1.13 0.66
CA LEU A 45 -2.60 1.21 1.29
C LEU A 45 -2.02 -0.16 1.62
N HIS A 46 -2.82 -1.05 2.21
CA HIS A 46 -2.42 -2.42 2.50
C HIS A 46 -2.08 -3.19 1.21
N SER A 47 -2.85 -2.99 0.15
CA SER A 47 -2.54 -3.56 -1.16
C SER A 47 -1.19 -3.07 -1.70
N ALA A 48 -0.89 -1.78 -1.56
CA ALA A 48 0.41 -1.24 -1.95
C ALA A 48 1.57 -1.89 -1.18
N ASP A 49 1.44 -2.03 0.15
CA ASP A 49 2.47 -2.64 0.99
C ASP A 49 2.74 -4.11 0.65
N LYS A 50 1.67 -4.87 0.40
CA LYS A 50 1.74 -6.29 0.09
C LYS A 50 2.27 -6.57 -1.31
N TRP A 51 1.76 -5.85 -2.32
CA TRP A 51 1.93 -6.24 -3.71
C TRP A 51 3.07 -5.54 -4.45
N PHE A 52 3.53 -4.36 -4.00
CA PHE A 52 4.56 -3.62 -4.74
C PHE A 52 5.96 -4.24 -4.70
N ILE A 53 6.19 -5.19 -3.79
CA ILE A 53 7.50 -5.82 -3.58
C ILE A 53 7.41 -7.32 -3.83
N ASN A 54 6.85 -8.08 -2.87
CA ASN A 54 6.62 -9.50 -3.01
C ASN A 54 5.50 -9.94 -2.05
N PRO A 55 4.32 -10.32 -2.55
CA PRO A 55 3.19 -10.70 -1.71
C PRO A 55 3.40 -12.00 -0.92
N CYS A 56 4.37 -12.83 -1.34
CA CYS A 56 4.72 -14.09 -0.67
C CYS A 56 5.81 -13.92 0.39
N LEU A 57 6.48 -12.77 0.43
CA LEU A 57 7.44 -12.37 1.46
C LEU A 57 6.97 -11.07 2.13
N TYR A 58 5.77 -11.14 2.69
CA TYR A 58 5.07 -10.00 3.29
C TYR A 58 4.67 -10.32 4.73
N ASP A 59 4.96 -9.39 5.63
CA ASP A 59 4.49 -9.40 7.01
C ASP A 59 3.38 -8.36 7.18
N GLU A 60 2.25 -8.78 7.75
CA GLU A 60 1.14 -7.89 8.09
C GLU A 60 1.56 -6.83 9.11
N PRO A 61 1.07 -5.57 9.03
CA PRO A 61 1.36 -4.58 10.05
C PRO A 61 0.75 -4.99 11.39
N PRO A 62 1.35 -4.63 12.53
CA PRO A 62 0.95 -5.16 13.85
C PRO A 62 -0.52 -4.91 14.26
N PHE A 63 -1.18 -3.94 13.63
CA PHE A 63 -2.57 -3.59 13.88
C PHE A 63 -3.56 -4.27 12.91
N HIS A 64 -3.08 -5.04 11.93
CA HIS A 64 -3.92 -5.75 10.98
C HIS A 64 -4.69 -6.88 11.67
N GLU A 65 -5.97 -7.00 11.32
CA GLU A 65 -6.82 -8.12 11.69
C GLU A 65 -7.35 -8.79 10.42
N GLU A 66 -7.59 -10.11 10.48
CA GLU A 66 -8.07 -10.86 9.32
C GLU A 66 -9.34 -10.24 8.72
N GLY A 67 -9.27 -9.88 7.43
CA GLY A 67 -10.39 -9.25 6.71
C GLY A 67 -10.49 -7.73 6.88
N LEU A 68 -9.59 -7.10 7.64
CA LEU A 68 -9.52 -5.63 7.73
C LEU A 68 -9.20 -5.01 6.37
N ASP A 69 -8.44 -5.70 5.53
CA ASP A 69 -8.05 -5.29 4.16
C ASP A 69 -9.19 -5.40 3.15
N ASN A 70 -10.29 -6.08 3.49
CA ASN A 70 -11.44 -6.24 2.60
C ASN A 70 -12.62 -5.40 3.13
N PRO A 71 -12.95 -4.26 2.49
CA PRO A 71 -14.03 -3.37 2.92
C PRO A 71 -15.41 -4.03 3.05
N ASP A 72 -15.67 -5.10 2.29
CA ASP A 72 -16.95 -5.85 2.30
C ASP A 72 -17.10 -6.76 3.53
N LYS A 73 -16.01 -7.04 4.25
CA LYS A 73 -16.04 -7.80 5.51
C LYS A 73 -16.33 -6.88 6.71
N PRO A 74 -16.85 -7.40 7.83
CA PRO A 74 -16.90 -6.62 9.07
C PRO A 74 -15.50 -6.36 9.62
N ALA A 75 -15.31 -5.22 10.29
CA ALA A 75 -14.09 -4.88 11.02
C ALA A 75 -14.38 -4.73 12.51
N SER A 76 -13.54 -5.32 13.36
CA SER A 76 -13.58 -5.13 14.82
C SER A 76 -12.84 -3.86 15.27
N VAL A 77 -11.97 -3.32 14.43
CA VAL A 77 -11.17 -2.12 14.71
C VAL A 77 -11.53 -0.97 13.77
N THR A 78 -11.30 0.25 14.24
CA THR A 78 -11.40 1.48 13.45
C THR A 78 -10.05 2.18 13.50
N LEU A 79 -9.45 2.41 12.33
CA LEU A 79 -8.15 3.08 12.24
C LEU A 79 -8.34 4.61 12.29
N SER A 80 -7.50 5.30 13.04
CA SER A 80 -7.44 6.77 12.99
C SER A 80 -6.73 7.25 11.71
N ASP A 81 -6.96 8.51 11.33
CA ASP A 81 -6.25 9.06 10.16
C ASP A 81 -4.75 9.20 10.44
N GLU A 82 -4.35 9.44 11.70
CA GLU A 82 -2.95 9.43 12.13
C GLU A 82 -2.31 8.04 11.90
N GLN A 83 -2.97 6.95 12.33
CA GLN A 83 -2.49 5.59 12.06
C GLN A 83 -2.39 5.28 10.56
N LEU A 84 -3.35 5.75 9.74
CA LEU A 84 -3.31 5.56 8.29
C LEU A 84 -2.15 6.35 7.66
N LEU A 85 -1.88 7.57 8.13
CA LEU A 85 -0.76 8.39 7.66
C LEU A 85 0.59 7.83 8.08
N ASP A 86 0.73 7.35 9.32
CA ASP A 86 1.95 6.69 9.80
C ASP A 86 2.23 5.41 9.01
N TYR A 87 1.19 4.63 8.74
CA TYR A 87 1.32 3.45 7.89
C TYR A 87 1.71 3.84 6.45
N LEU A 88 1.08 4.88 5.89
CA LEU A 88 1.42 5.42 4.57
C LEU A 88 2.90 5.81 4.47
N ASP A 89 3.42 6.53 5.46
CA ASP A 89 4.83 6.94 5.52
C ASP A 89 5.77 5.71 5.51
N SER A 90 5.40 4.67 6.26
CA SER A 90 6.18 3.45 6.34
C SER A 90 6.21 2.69 5.00
N VAL A 91 5.06 2.59 4.32
CA VAL A 91 4.92 1.92 3.03
C VAL A 91 5.65 2.70 1.94
N GLU A 92 5.46 4.02 1.88
CA GLU A 92 6.14 4.91 0.92
C GLU A 92 7.67 4.75 1.03
N LYS A 93 8.20 4.82 2.26
CA LYS A 93 9.63 4.64 2.53
C LYS A 93 10.12 3.25 2.12
N LYS A 94 9.36 2.19 2.46
CA LYS A 94 9.69 0.80 2.12
C LYS A 94 9.72 0.59 0.60
N THR A 95 8.70 1.07 -0.11
CA THR A 95 8.62 0.99 -1.58
C THR A 95 9.77 1.74 -2.24
N TYR A 96 10.11 2.95 -1.80
CA TYR A 96 11.22 3.69 -2.37
C TYR A 96 12.57 3.03 -2.11
N ALA A 97 12.79 2.54 -0.90
CA ALA A 97 14.01 1.80 -0.59
C ALA A 97 14.15 0.54 -1.44
N TYR A 98 13.04 -0.17 -1.70
CA TYR A 98 13.04 -1.32 -2.59
C TYR A 98 13.39 -0.91 -4.03
N LEU A 99 12.72 0.09 -4.60
CA LEU A 99 13.02 0.57 -5.95
C LEU A 99 14.45 1.09 -6.11
N ASP A 100 15.02 1.70 -5.07
CA ASP A 100 16.43 2.15 -5.05
C ASP A 100 17.42 0.98 -5.00
N SER A 101 16.99 -0.20 -4.52
CA SER A 101 17.81 -1.41 -4.45
C SER A 101 17.83 -2.22 -5.75
N LEU A 102 16.90 -1.95 -6.66
CA LEU A 102 16.76 -2.68 -7.92
C LEU A 102 17.70 -2.14 -8.99
N THR A 103 18.03 -3.02 -9.94
CA THR A 103 18.52 -2.64 -11.26
C THR A 103 17.44 -2.93 -12.31
N ASP A 104 17.52 -2.28 -13.46
CA ASP A 104 16.58 -2.49 -14.57
C ASP A 104 16.55 -3.95 -15.03
N GLU A 105 17.68 -4.66 -14.92
CA GLU A 105 17.78 -6.08 -15.25
C GLU A 105 16.96 -6.96 -14.31
N MET A 106 16.83 -6.59 -13.03
CA MET A 106 16.03 -7.32 -12.05
C MET A 106 14.53 -7.21 -12.32
N LEU A 107 14.08 -6.22 -13.10
CA LEU A 107 12.66 -6.07 -13.47
C LEU A 107 12.15 -7.20 -14.39
N TYR A 108 13.07 -7.99 -14.97
CA TYR A 108 12.74 -9.16 -15.78
C TYR A 108 12.69 -10.45 -14.98
N GLU A 109 13.00 -10.41 -13.68
CA GLU A 109 13.00 -11.56 -12.78
C GLU A 109 11.62 -11.75 -12.13
N CYS A 110 11.30 -12.99 -11.80
CA CYS A 110 10.12 -13.30 -10.99
C CYS A 110 10.47 -13.15 -9.50
N PRO A 111 9.58 -12.56 -8.67
CA PRO A 111 9.80 -12.50 -7.23
C PRO A 111 9.92 -13.91 -6.62
N GLU A 112 10.82 -14.05 -5.64
CA GLU A 112 11.08 -15.33 -5.00
C GLU A 112 9.81 -15.93 -4.37
N ASN A 113 9.58 -17.22 -4.60
CA ASN A 113 8.44 -17.98 -4.05
C ASN A 113 7.05 -17.40 -4.41
N CYS A 114 6.95 -16.55 -5.44
CA CYS A 114 5.68 -16.00 -5.89
C CYS A 114 4.97 -16.95 -6.86
N GLU A 115 3.82 -17.50 -6.46
CA GLU A 115 3.02 -18.40 -7.30
C GLU A 115 2.24 -17.69 -8.43
N HIS A 116 2.27 -16.36 -8.46
CA HIS A 116 1.54 -15.52 -9.40
C HIS A 116 2.35 -15.09 -10.63
N THR A 117 3.59 -15.57 -10.79
CA THR A 117 4.54 -15.17 -11.85
C THR A 117 5.08 -16.32 -12.66
#